data_AF-G0MUN7-F1
#
_entry.id   AF-G0MUN7-F1
#
_cell.length_a   1.000
_cell.length_b   1.000
_cell.length_c   1.000
_cell.angle_alpha   90.00
_cell.angle_beta   90.00
_cell.angle_gamma   90.00
#
_symmetry.space_group_name_H-M   'P 1'
#
loop_
_entity.id
_entity.type
_entity.pdbx_description
1 polymer ?
#
loop_
_entity_poly.entity_id
_entity_poly.type
_entity_poly.pdbx_seq_one_letter_code
_entity_poly.pdbx_strand_id
1 'polypeptide(L)'
;MTKQFVLTHVAENISKLENDKTMYGNPVTILNIPWKIGYCRVDNAFQIYLFREKSETDCCIENILELSHMYQAQNALRICEEYLTKDSNHSMKLKVRLAAKYKLDKLKKHVIESMKTKADVRSVMGPDLKELDASILEELLEKMTSF
;
A
#
# COMPACT_ATOMS: atom_id res chain seq x y z
N MET A 1 17.29 11.60 5.95
CA MET A 1 17.00 10.83 7.18
C MET A 1 16.58 9.43 6.78
N THR A 2 17.23 8.41 7.34
CA THR A 2 16.84 7.01 7.14
C THR A 2 15.70 6.69 8.09
N LYS A 3 14.53 6.29 7.56
CA LYS A 3 13.41 5.81 8.39
C LYS A 3 13.64 4.33 8.69
N GLN A 4 13.44 3.93 9.94
CA GLN A 4 13.68 2.56 10.42
C GLN A 4 12.59 2.15 11.42
N PHE A 5 12.27 0.86 11.44
CA PHE A 5 11.46 0.22 12.49
C PHE A 5 12.16 -1.07 12.93
N VAL A 6 11.95 -1.50 14.17
CA VAL A 6 12.65 -2.64 14.76
C VAL A 6 11.69 -3.80 14.98
N LEU A 7 12.05 -4.97 14.47
CA LEU A 7 11.43 -6.25 14.84
C LEU A 7 12.46 -7.12 15.54
N THR A 8 12.04 -7.76 16.61
CA THR A 8 12.89 -8.65 17.40
C THR A 8 12.26 -10.03 17.46
N HIS A 9 13.04 -11.06 17.15
CA HIS A 9 12.66 -12.45 17.34
C HIS A 9 13.87 -13.25 17.82
N VAL A 10 13.66 -14.18 18.75
CA VAL A 10 14.70 -15.10 19.25
C VAL A 10 14.47 -16.47 18.63
N ALA A 11 15.39 -16.91 17.77
CA ALA A 11 15.39 -18.24 17.20
C ALA A 11 16.10 -19.22 18.14
N GLU A 12 15.36 -20.18 18.67
CA GLU A 12 15.91 -21.22 19.54
C GLU A 12 16.25 -22.49 18.75
N ASN A 13 17.14 -23.32 19.31
CA ASN A 13 17.46 -24.64 18.75
C ASN A 13 17.93 -24.61 17.28
N ILE A 14 18.67 -23.58 16.87
CA ILE A 14 19.15 -23.39 15.48
C ILE A 14 19.90 -24.62 14.93
N SER A 15 20.61 -25.35 15.79
CA SER A 15 21.33 -26.58 15.43
C SER A 15 20.41 -27.72 14.97
N LYS A 16 19.15 -27.72 15.41
CA LYS A 16 18.13 -28.73 15.13
C LYS A 16 17.20 -28.36 13.97
N LEU A 17 17.45 -27.24 13.27
CA LEU A 17 16.63 -26.85 12.13
C LEU A 17 16.75 -27.87 11.00
N GLU A 18 15.61 -28.34 10.52
CA GLU A 18 15.49 -29.14 9.30
C GLU A 18 15.82 -28.25 8.09
N ASN A 19 16.48 -28.83 7.08
CA ASN A 19 16.71 -28.12 5.82
C ASN A 19 15.38 -27.86 5.11
N ASP A 20 15.30 -26.72 4.43
CA ASP A 20 14.17 -26.26 3.61
C ASP A 20 12.84 -26.06 4.37
N LYS A 21 12.89 -26.08 5.71
CA LYS A 21 11.74 -25.83 6.58
C LYS A 21 11.79 -24.44 7.19
N THR A 22 10.81 -23.61 6.84
CA THR A 22 10.67 -22.25 7.40
C THR A 22 9.93 -22.25 8.72
N MET A 23 10.60 -21.73 9.74
CA MET A 23 10.03 -21.39 11.04
C MET A 23 9.64 -19.91 11.05
N TYR A 24 8.63 -19.56 11.82
CA TYR A 24 8.12 -18.18 11.91
C TYR A 24 8.06 -17.72 13.36
N GLY A 25 8.44 -16.46 13.59
CA GLY A 25 8.16 -15.77 14.84
C GLY A 25 6.71 -15.28 14.92
N ASN A 26 6.34 -14.80 16.11
CA ASN A 26 5.04 -14.18 16.33
C ASN A 26 4.89 -12.92 15.46
N PRO A 27 3.69 -12.67 14.89
CA PRO A 27 3.45 -11.44 14.15
C PRO A 27 3.56 -10.22 15.05
N VAL A 28 4.17 -9.16 14.52
CA VAL A 28 4.17 -7.82 15.12
C VAL A 28 3.46 -6.88 14.15
N THR A 29 2.40 -6.25 14.61
CA THR A 29 1.66 -5.29 13.80
C THR A 29 2.34 -3.93 13.84
N ILE A 30 2.89 -3.52 12.70
CA ILE A 30 3.47 -2.18 12.49
C ILE A 30 2.73 -1.57 11.32
N LEU A 31 2.10 -0.41 11.53
CA LEU A 31 1.32 0.29 10.52
C LEU A 31 0.21 -0.61 9.94
N ASN A 32 -0.58 -1.26 10.81
CA ASN A 32 -1.65 -2.23 10.46
C ASN A 32 -1.22 -3.39 9.54
N ILE A 33 0.08 -3.62 9.40
CA ILE A 33 0.62 -4.75 8.66
C ILE A 33 1.18 -5.75 9.68
N PRO A 34 0.69 -7.00 9.69
CA PRO A 34 1.26 -8.07 10.50
C PRO A 34 2.56 -8.58 9.86
N TRP A 35 3.69 -8.13 10.40
CA TRP A 35 5.02 -8.55 9.98
C TRP A 35 5.46 -9.77 10.79
N LYS A 36 6.10 -10.75 10.13
CA LYS A 36 6.68 -11.94 10.77
C LYS A 36 8.12 -12.09 10.32
N ILE A 37 9.03 -12.37 11.25
CA ILE A 37 10.38 -12.84 10.91
C ILE A 37 10.27 -14.34 10.67
N GLY A 38 10.70 -14.81 9.49
CA GLY A 38 10.87 -16.23 9.22
C GLY A 38 12.35 -16.57 9.09
N TYR A 39 12.69 -17.80 9.43
CA TYR A 39 14.07 -18.29 9.34
C TYR A 39 14.09 -19.78 9.02
N CYS A 40 15.09 -20.20 8.26
CA CYS A 40 15.28 -21.60 7.88
C CYS A 40 16.76 -21.91 7.66
N ARG A 41 17.06 -23.20 7.48
CA ARG A 41 18.34 -23.66 6.97
C ARG A 41 18.16 -24.10 5.51
N VAL A 42 18.96 -23.55 4.60
CA VAL A 42 18.99 -23.94 3.17
C VAL A 42 20.45 -24.13 2.79
N ASP A 43 20.79 -25.28 2.22
CA ASP A 43 22.17 -25.63 1.84
C ASP A 43 23.20 -25.41 2.97
N ASN A 44 22.85 -25.79 4.20
CA ASN A 44 23.63 -25.57 5.43
C ASN A 44 23.86 -24.10 5.82
N ALA A 45 23.25 -23.13 5.13
CA ALA A 45 23.25 -21.73 5.50
C ALA A 45 22.00 -21.37 6.31
N PHE A 46 22.16 -20.55 7.35
CA PHE A 46 21.05 -19.98 8.10
C PHE A 46 20.55 -18.71 7.39
N GLN A 47 19.28 -18.70 6.98
CA GLN A 47 18.68 -17.58 6.27
C GLN A 47 17.54 -16.96 7.10
N ILE A 48 17.42 -15.64 7.04
CA ILE A 48 16.36 -14.86 7.68
C ILE A 48 15.59 -14.12 6.60
N TYR A 49 14.27 -14.16 6.67
CA TYR A 49 13.36 -13.46 5.78
C TYR A 49 12.38 -12.61 6.58
N LEU A 50 11.96 -11.50 5.98
CA LEU A 50 10.85 -10.71 6.50
C LEU A 50 9.60 -11.06 5.70
N PHE A 51 8.61 -11.61 6.38
CA PHE A 51 7.31 -11.93 5.82
C PHE A 51 6.28 -10.90 6.22
N ARG A 52 5.34 -10.68 5.32
CA ARG A 52 4.09 -9.97 5.58
C ARG A 52 2.96 -10.97 5.39
N GLU A 53 2.06 -11.07 6.36
CA GLU A 53 0.84 -11.85 6.15
C GLU A 53 -0.03 -11.10 5.13
N LYS A 54 -0.51 -11.81 4.10
CA LYS A 54 -1.22 -11.21 2.97
C LYS A 54 -2.37 -10.36 3.48
N SER A 55 -2.27 -9.04 3.28
CA SER A 55 -3.22 -8.09 3.85
C SER A 55 -3.54 -6.97 2.89
N GLU A 56 -3.52 -7.15 1.56
CA GLU A 56 -4.09 -6.14 0.66
C GLU A 56 -5.60 -6.06 0.90
N THR A 57 -5.97 -5.28 1.90
CA THR A 57 -7.33 -5.00 2.35
C THR A 57 -7.45 -3.52 2.59
N ASP A 58 -8.69 -3.03 2.59
CA ASP A 58 -8.93 -1.60 2.77
C ASP A 58 -8.39 -1.07 4.12
N CYS A 59 -8.29 -1.91 5.17
CA CYS A 59 -7.84 -1.48 6.48
C CYS A 59 -6.33 -1.21 6.61
N CYS A 60 -5.50 -1.60 5.64
CA CYS A 60 -4.05 -1.33 5.70
C CYS A 60 -3.42 -0.86 4.39
N ILE A 61 -4.18 -0.73 3.30
CA ILE A 61 -3.67 -0.26 2.01
C ILE A 61 -2.97 1.10 2.08
N GLU A 62 -3.51 2.05 2.86
CA GLU A 62 -2.91 3.38 3.04
C GLU A 62 -1.53 3.30 3.70
N ASN A 63 -1.36 2.37 4.65
CA ASN A 63 -0.11 2.17 5.37
C ASN A 63 0.92 1.44 4.52
N ILE A 64 0.50 0.47 3.71
CA ILE A 64 1.39 -0.16 2.73
C ILE A 64 1.86 0.88 1.72
N LEU A 65 0.97 1.74 1.24
CA LEU A 65 1.34 2.84 0.33
C LEU A 65 2.36 3.79 0.98
N GLU A 66 2.15 4.17 2.24
CA GLU A 66 3.08 5.02 2.97
C GLU A 66 4.48 4.39 3.07
N LEU A 67 4.55 3.11 3.44
CA LEU A 67 5.81 2.38 3.52
C LEU A 67 6.46 2.18 2.15
N SER A 68 5.66 1.84 1.14
CA SER A 68 6.16 1.59 -0.20
C SER A 68 6.75 2.86 -0.79
N HIS A 69 6.10 4.01 -0.55
CA HIS A 69 6.64 5.31 -0.91
C HIS A 69 7.91 5.64 -0.12
N MET A 70 7.89 5.42 1.20
CA MET A 70 9.01 5.67 2.10
C MET A 70 10.28 4.90 1.72
N TYR A 71 10.15 3.62 1.40
CA TYR A 71 11.27 2.74 1.05
C TYR A 71 11.50 2.59 -0.44
N GLN A 72 10.81 3.39 -1.28
CA GLN A 72 10.88 3.32 -2.73
C GLN A 72 10.62 1.91 -3.30
N ALA A 73 9.75 1.15 -2.63
CA ALA A 73 9.39 -0.20 -3.01
C ALA A 73 8.36 -0.16 -4.16
N GLN A 74 8.84 0.07 -5.39
CA GLN A 74 8.00 0.26 -6.58
C GLN A 74 7.02 -0.89 -6.83
N ASN A 75 7.45 -2.14 -6.62
CA ASN A 75 6.57 -3.30 -6.77
C ASN A 75 5.39 -3.28 -5.79
N ALA A 76 5.62 -2.84 -4.55
CA ALA A 76 4.58 -2.74 -3.54
C ALA A 76 3.61 -1.58 -3.87
N LEU A 77 4.12 -0.45 -4.38
CA LEU A 77 3.26 0.63 -4.92
C LEU A 77 2.36 0.12 -6.05
N ARG A 78 2.91 -0.63 -7.01
CA ARG A 78 2.14 -1.20 -8.13
C ARG A 78 1.03 -2.14 -7.66
N ILE A 79 1.34 -3.03 -6.72
CA ILE A 79 0.35 -3.94 -6.13
C ILE A 79 -0.75 -3.15 -5.42
N CYS A 80 -0.39 -2.13 -4.65
CA CYS A 80 -1.39 -1.30 -3.98
C CYS A 80 -2.28 -0.56 -4.96
N GLU A 81 -1.70 -0.01 -6.02
CA GLU A 81 -2.44 0.69 -7.07
C GLU A 81 -3.43 -0.25 -7.79
N GLU A 82 -3.01 -1.48 -8.09
CA GLU A 82 -3.88 -2.49 -8.70
C GLU A 82 -5.06 -2.86 -7.78
N TYR A 83 -4.80 -3.08 -6.50
CA TYR A 83 -5.84 -3.36 -5.51
C TYR A 83 -6.81 -2.18 -5.36
N LEU A 84 -6.31 -0.94 -5.26
CA LEU A 84 -7.15 0.26 -5.17
C LEU A 84 -8.05 0.44 -6.40
N THR A 85 -7.56 0.02 -7.57
CA THR A 85 -8.28 0.10 -8.83
C THR A 85 -9.38 -0.96 -8.91
N LYS A 86 -9.10 -2.21 -8.54
CA LYS A 86 -9.98 -3.36 -8.84
C LYS A 86 -10.83 -3.85 -7.68
N ASP A 87 -10.28 -3.85 -6.47
CA ASP A 87 -10.82 -4.64 -5.36
C ASP A 87 -11.26 -3.76 -4.17
N SER A 88 -10.69 -2.55 -4.05
CA SER A 88 -10.94 -1.62 -2.94
C SER A 88 -12.36 -1.01 -2.96
N ASN A 89 -13.00 -1.01 -1.79
CA ASN A 89 -14.32 -0.38 -1.55
C ASN A 89 -14.22 1.07 -1.07
N HIS A 90 -13.01 1.65 -1.05
CA HIS A 90 -12.83 3.04 -0.68
C HIS A 90 -13.59 4.00 -1.58
N SER A 91 -14.00 5.14 -1.03
CA SER A 91 -14.68 6.19 -1.80
C SER A 91 -13.78 6.76 -2.90
N MET A 92 -14.39 7.26 -3.98
CA MET A 92 -13.65 7.92 -5.07
C MET A 92 -12.77 9.06 -4.53
N LYS A 93 -13.30 9.83 -3.57
CA LYS A 93 -12.57 10.93 -2.93
C LYS A 93 -11.26 10.45 -2.31
N LEU A 94 -11.31 9.36 -1.55
CA LEU A 94 -10.12 8.81 -0.92
C LEU A 94 -9.15 8.22 -1.95
N LYS A 95 -9.65 7.52 -2.97
CA LYS A 95 -8.81 6.99 -4.06
C LYS A 95 -8.07 8.10 -4.80
N VAL A 96 -8.73 9.22 -5.12
CA VAL A 96 -8.10 10.39 -5.75
C VAL A 96 -7.03 11.01 -4.84
N ARG A 97 -7.32 11.16 -3.54
CA ARG A 97 -6.36 11.68 -2.57
C ARG A 97 -5.10 10.80 -2.47
N LEU A 98 -5.27 9.47 -2.41
CA LEU A 98 -4.15 8.53 -2.39
C LEU A 98 -3.36 8.58 -3.70
N ALA A 99 -4.06 8.71 -4.84
CA ALA A 99 -3.42 8.85 -6.14
C ALA A 99 -2.57 10.12 -6.24
N ALA A 100 -3.08 11.26 -5.74
CA ALA A 100 -2.34 12.50 -5.62
C ALA A 100 -1.08 12.33 -4.77
N LYS A 101 -1.29 11.87 -3.52
CA LYS A 101 -0.24 11.78 -2.50
C LYS A 101 0.91 10.87 -2.92
N TYR A 102 0.61 9.75 -3.57
CA TYR A 102 1.60 8.72 -3.92
C TYR A 102 1.92 8.64 -5.42
N LYS A 103 1.41 9.57 -6.24
CA LYS A 103 1.59 9.64 -7.70
C LYS A 103 1.18 8.34 -8.41
N LEU A 104 -0.04 7.89 -8.16
CA LEU A 104 -0.61 6.66 -8.73
C LEU A 104 -1.44 6.99 -9.97
N ASP A 105 -0.78 7.18 -11.11
CA ASP A 105 -1.40 7.68 -12.34
C ASP A 105 -2.48 6.75 -12.92
N LYS A 106 -2.32 5.43 -12.78
CA LYS A 106 -3.30 4.47 -13.29
C LYS A 106 -4.56 4.49 -12.44
N LEU A 107 -4.43 4.60 -11.12
CA LEU A 107 -5.56 4.79 -10.23
C LEU A 107 -6.26 6.12 -10.51
N LYS A 108 -5.51 7.22 -10.65
CA LYS A 108 -6.05 8.56 -10.97
C LYS A 108 -6.92 8.51 -12.22
N LYS A 109 -6.36 8.01 -13.33
CA LYS A 109 -7.06 7.89 -14.61
C LYS A 109 -8.32 7.05 -14.49
N HIS A 110 -8.24 5.89 -13.85
CA HIS A 110 -9.40 5.02 -13.66
C HIS A 110 -10.53 5.69 -12.89
N VAL A 111 -10.22 6.39 -11.80
CA VAL A 111 -11.24 7.05 -10.99
C VAL A 111 -11.91 8.19 -11.77
N ILE A 112 -11.14 9.01 -12.50
CA ILE A 112 -11.69 10.11 -13.31
C ILE A 112 -12.55 9.59 -14.46
N GLU A 113 -12.13 8.52 -15.13
CA GLU A 113 -12.92 7.85 -16.18
C GLU A 113 -14.23 7.27 -15.64
N SER A 114 -14.22 6.76 -14.40
CA SER A 114 -15.39 6.15 -13.75
C SER A 114 -16.48 7.16 -13.34
N MET A 115 -16.17 8.46 -13.28
CA MET A 115 -17.13 9.51 -12.94
C MET A 115 -18.13 9.70 -14.08
N LYS A 116 -19.43 9.68 -13.73
CA LYS A 116 -20.54 9.74 -14.70
C LYS A 116 -21.33 11.03 -14.62
N THR A 117 -21.22 11.77 -13.52
CA THR A 117 -22.03 12.97 -13.28
C THR A 117 -21.21 14.12 -12.70
N LYS A 118 -21.72 15.35 -12.87
CA LYS A 118 -21.19 16.55 -12.18
C LYS A 118 -21.23 16.40 -10.66
N ALA A 119 -22.18 15.63 -10.12
CA ALA A 119 -22.27 15.38 -8.68
C ALA A 119 -21.10 14.52 -8.18
N ASP A 120 -20.66 13.53 -8.95
CA ASP A 120 -19.51 12.68 -8.61
C ASP A 120 -18.24 13.52 -8.45
N VAL A 121 -17.96 14.40 -9.42
CA VAL A 121 -16.80 15.30 -9.37
C VAL A 121 -16.88 16.24 -8.17
N ARG A 122 -18.04 16.87 -7.92
CA ARG A 122 -18.23 17.73 -6.73
C ARG A 122 -17.99 16.98 -5.42
N SER A 123 -18.40 15.71 -5.34
CA SER A 123 -18.21 14.88 -4.16
C SER A 123 -16.72 14.62 -3.84
N VAL A 124 -15.89 14.51 -4.89
CA VAL A 124 -14.44 14.31 -4.77
C VAL A 124 -13.73 15.60 -4.39
N MET A 125 -14.03 16.70 -5.08
CA MET A 125 -13.45 18.01 -4.78
C MET A 125 -13.75 18.40 -3.32
N GLY A 126 -14.99 18.25 -2.88
CA GLY A 126 -15.42 18.64 -1.55
C GLY A 126 -15.12 20.13 -1.25
N PRO A 127 -15.23 20.54 0.02
CA PRO A 127 -14.95 21.92 0.43
C PRO A 127 -13.46 22.21 0.64
N ASP A 128 -12.61 21.19 0.80
CA ASP A 128 -11.18 21.34 1.07
C ASP A 128 -10.34 20.76 -0.05
N LEU A 129 -9.83 21.66 -0.90
CA LEU A 129 -9.01 21.32 -2.07
C LEU A 129 -7.52 21.25 -1.75
N LYS A 130 -7.10 21.53 -0.52
CA LYS A 130 -5.67 21.61 -0.17
C LYS A 130 -4.94 20.26 -0.24
N GLU A 131 -5.69 19.17 -0.12
CA GLU A 131 -5.15 17.80 -0.22
C GLU A 131 -4.98 17.33 -1.67
N LEU A 132 -5.51 18.08 -2.65
CA LEU A 132 -5.41 17.79 -4.08
C LEU A 132 -4.34 18.68 -4.71
N ASP A 133 -3.45 18.07 -5.49
CA ASP A 133 -2.50 18.85 -6.28
C ASP A 133 -3.19 19.55 -7.46
N ALA A 134 -2.52 20.56 -8.02
CA ALA A 134 -3.05 21.36 -9.12
C ALA A 134 -3.35 20.51 -10.37
N SER A 135 -2.57 19.46 -10.62
CA SER A 135 -2.75 18.57 -11.78
C SER A 135 -4.08 17.82 -11.69
N ILE A 136 -4.42 17.29 -10.53
CA ILE A 136 -5.69 16.58 -10.34
C ILE A 136 -6.87 17.54 -10.37
N LEU A 137 -6.73 18.75 -9.82
CA LEU A 137 -7.78 19.76 -9.88
C LEU A 137 -8.11 20.15 -11.32
N GLU A 138 -7.09 20.33 -12.16
CA GLU A 138 -7.25 20.60 -13.59
C GLU A 138 -8.02 19.46 -14.29
N GLU A 139 -7.59 18.21 -14.13
CA GLU A 139 -8.26 17.06 -14.72
C GLU A 139 -9.73 16.89 -14.24
N LEU A 140 -10.01 17.18 -12.96
CA LEU A 140 -11.38 17.16 -12.43
C LEU A 140 -12.25 18.27 -13.01
N LEU A 141 -11.69 19.47 -13.23
CA LEU A 141 -12.39 20.58 -13.86
C LEU A 141 -12.70 20.28 -15.33
N GLU A 142 -11.74 19.76 -16.08
CA GLU A 142 -11.94 19.30 -17.45
C GLU A 142 -13.07 18.25 -17.50
N LYS A 143 -13.02 17.26 -16.60
CA LYS A 143 -14.07 16.25 -16.48
C LYS A 143 -15.43 16.89 -16.17
N MET A 144 -15.50 17.90 -15.30
CA MET A 144 -16.74 18.61 -14.99
C MET A 144 -17.35 19.33 -16.20
N THR A 145 -16.50 19.89 -17.07
CA THR A 145 -16.93 20.56 -18.32
C THR A 145 -17.31 19.57 -19.42
N SER A 146 -16.84 18.33 -19.35
CA SER A 146 -17.15 17.27 -20.34
C SER A 146 -18.55 16.68 -20.22
N PHE A 147 -19.27 16.95 -19.12
CA PHE A 147 -20.65 16.52 -18.87
C PHE A 147 -21.67 17.57 -19.34
#